data_AF-A0A2S2C6Z8-F1
#
_entry.id   AF-A0A2S2C6Z8-F1
#
_cell.length_a   1.000
_cell.length_b   1.000
_cell.length_c   1.000
_cell.angle_alpha   90.00
_cell.angle_beta   90.00
_cell.angle_gamma   90.00
#
_symmetry.space_group_name_H-M   'P 1'
#
loop_
_entity.id
_entity.type
_entity.pdbx_description
1 polymer ?
#
loop_
_entity_poly.entity_id
_entity_poly.type
_entity_poly.pdbx_seq_one_letter_code
_entity_poly.pdbx_strand_id
1 'polypeptide(L)'
;MAFREVNVNEVKEVLRVWLGVPGSRPPGLRTIAAHCGVDRKTARRYVEAAQAAGLQRSDGVEALDDGLIGAVIEAVRPARPSGHGSAWDRLLGFEDQITAWVAGEGNHPPLTITKIETLLARQGCVVPYRTLHRFATERCGFGRKDTTVRIVDGDPGSECQIDFGYLGYLTDPETGRRRKVHALIFTAVYSRHMFVWLTYSQTLAAVIAGCEAAWTFFGGVFKVLIPDNMKAVVAEADAVNPRLS
;
A
#
# COMPACT_ATOMS: atom_id res chain seq x y z
N MET A 1 2.08 -19.58 -8.55
CA MET A 1 3.38 -20.30 -8.54
C MET A 1 4.39 -19.39 -7.86
N ALA A 2 5.00 -19.85 -6.78
CA ALA A 2 6.10 -19.13 -6.15
C ALA A 2 7.27 -19.02 -7.13
N PHE A 3 7.90 -17.84 -7.17
CA PHE A 3 9.12 -17.62 -7.94
C PHE A 3 10.24 -18.45 -7.29
N ARG A 4 10.77 -19.46 -8.00
CA ARG A 4 11.98 -20.20 -7.60
C ARG A 4 13.10 -19.75 -8.52
N GLU A 5 14.16 -19.20 -7.94
CA GLU A 5 15.38 -18.91 -8.67
C GLU A 5 15.98 -20.20 -9.24
N VAL A 6 16.40 -20.16 -10.49
CA VAL A 6 17.11 -21.27 -11.15
C VAL A 6 18.61 -21.02 -10.96
N ASN A 7 19.26 -21.87 -10.17
CA ASN A 7 20.69 -21.74 -9.92
C ASN A 7 21.49 -22.48 -11.01
N VAL A 8 22.56 -21.85 -11.52
CA VAL A 8 23.49 -22.44 -12.50
C VAL A 8 24.01 -23.80 -12.02
N ASN A 9 24.38 -23.89 -10.73
CA ASN A 9 24.90 -25.13 -10.14
C ASN A 9 23.85 -26.24 -10.09
N GLU A 10 22.58 -25.90 -9.87
CA GLU A 10 21.47 -26.86 -9.87
C GLU A 10 21.29 -27.46 -11.27
N VAL A 11 21.28 -26.62 -12.32
CA VAL A 11 21.18 -27.06 -13.71
C VAL A 11 22.39 -27.93 -14.08
N LYS A 12 23.60 -27.48 -13.76
CA LYS A 12 24.84 -28.20 -14.06
C LYS A 12 24.87 -29.57 -13.40
N GLU A 13 24.45 -29.68 -12.14
CA GLU A 13 24.43 -30.97 -11.44
C GLU A 13 23.37 -31.92 -12.00
N VAL A 14 22.16 -31.42 -12.34
CA VAL A 14 21.13 -32.22 -13.00
C VAL A 14 21.65 -32.80 -14.32
N LEU A 15 22.33 -31.98 -15.14
CA LEU A 15 22.87 -32.43 -16.43
C LEU A 15 24.07 -33.37 -16.25
N ARG A 16 24.93 -33.13 -15.26
CA ARG A 16 26.05 -34.03 -14.93
C ARG A 16 25.56 -35.42 -14.52
N VAL A 17 24.59 -35.48 -13.62
CA VAL A 17 23.99 -36.75 -13.18
C VAL A 17 23.19 -37.40 -14.32
N TRP A 18 22.59 -36.59 -15.21
CA TRP A 18 21.95 -37.09 -16.42
C TRP A 18 22.96 -37.75 -17.36
N LEU A 19 24.07 -37.11 -17.72
CA LEU A 19 25.12 -37.74 -18.54
C LEU A 19 25.60 -39.07 -17.92
N GLY A 20 25.66 -39.12 -16.59
CA GLY A 20 25.98 -40.34 -15.85
C GLY A 20 27.48 -40.65 -15.88
N VAL A 21 27.84 -41.87 -15.50
CA VAL A 21 29.24 -42.32 -15.50
C VAL A 21 29.44 -43.28 -16.68
N PRO A 22 30.50 -43.11 -17.48
CA PRO A 22 30.83 -44.05 -18.56
C PRO A 22 30.85 -45.50 -18.05
N GLY A 23 30.16 -46.40 -18.76
CA GLY A 23 30.07 -47.82 -18.40
C GLY A 23 29.01 -48.18 -17.34
N SER A 24 28.28 -47.20 -16.79
CA SER A 24 27.16 -47.45 -15.87
C SER A 24 25.80 -47.28 -16.55
N ARG A 25 24.77 -47.96 -16.02
CA ARG A 25 23.38 -47.75 -16.49
C ARG A 25 22.96 -46.30 -16.20
N PRO A 26 22.45 -45.55 -17.19
CA PRO A 26 22.07 -44.16 -16.97
C PRO A 26 20.89 -44.05 -15.97
N PRO A 27 20.94 -43.12 -15.01
CA PRO A 27 19.87 -42.93 -14.05
C PRO A 27 18.62 -42.34 -14.73
N GLY A 28 17.45 -42.76 -14.23
CA GLY A 28 16.17 -42.20 -14.66
C GLY A 28 15.90 -40.83 -14.03
N LEU A 29 15.01 -40.05 -14.64
CA LEU A 29 14.66 -38.70 -14.19
C LEU A 29 14.20 -38.60 -12.72
N ARG A 30 13.58 -39.65 -12.16
CA ARG A 30 13.22 -39.67 -10.73
C ARG A 30 14.44 -39.73 -9.82
N THR A 31 15.42 -40.55 -10.18
CA THR A 31 16.68 -40.71 -9.44
C THR A 31 17.50 -39.42 -9.51
N ILE A 32 17.61 -38.84 -10.71
CA ILE A 32 18.29 -37.54 -10.92
C ILE A 32 17.64 -36.45 -10.06
N ALA A 33 16.31 -36.35 -10.11
CA ALA A 33 15.55 -35.37 -9.34
C ALA A 33 15.76 -35.50 -7.82
N ALA A 34 15.74 -36.73 -7.30
CA ALA A 34 16.01 -37.01 -5.89
C ALA A 34 17.44 -36.65 -5.49
N HIS A 35 18.44 -36.98 -6.31
CA HIS A 35 19.85 -36.63 -6.04
C HIS A 35 20.11 -35.13 -6.06
N CYS A 36 19.46 -34.40 -6.98
CA CYS A 36 19.71 -32.97 -7.17
C CYS A 36 18.76 -32.06 -6.36
N GLY A 37 17.84 -32.63 -5.57
CA GLY A 37 16.89 -31.83 -4.78
C GLY A 37 15.87 -31.03 -5.61
N VAL A 38 15.51 -31.52 -6.80
CA VAL A 38 14.57 -30.86 -7.71
C VAL A 38 13.33 -31.74 -7.95
N ASP A 39 12.23 -31.14 -8.39
CA ASP A 39 11.06 -31.93 -8.84
C ASP A 39 11.38 -32.66 -10.16
N ARG A 40 10.77 -33.83 -10.38
CA ARG A 40 10.95 -34.62 -11.60
C ARG A 40 10.63 -33.81 -12.87
N LYS A 41 9.61 -32.95 -12.84
CA LYS A 41 9.25 -32.09 -13.99
C LYS A 41 10.32 -31.04 -14.25
N THR A 42 10.96 -30.53 -13.21
CA THR A 42 12.08 -29.57 -13.31
C THR A 42 13.30 -30.23 -13.93
N ALA A 43 13.72 -31.41 -13.42
CA ALA A 43 14.83 -32.16 -14.00
C ALA A 43 14.58 -32.48 -15.48
N ARG A 44 13.35 -32.91 -15.82
CA ARG A 44 12.95 -33.13 -17.21
C ARG A 44 13.07 -31.87 -18.07
N ARG A 45 12.58 -30.72 -17.57
CA ARG A 45 12.64 -29.44 -18.29
C ARG A 45 14.08 -29.02 -18.59
N TYR A 46 15.00 -29.19 -17.65
CA TYR A 46 16.42 -28.87 -17.86
C TYR A 46 17.05 -29.79 -18.91
N VAL A 47 16.76 -31.08 -18.84
CA VAL A 47 17.24 -32.06 -19.82
C VAL A 47 16.70 -31.76 -21.23
N GLU A 48 15.40 -31.50 -21.37
CA GLU A 48 14.78 -31.19 -22.67
C GLU A 48 15.39 -29.91 -23.27
N ALA A 49 15.63 -28.88 -22.45
CA ALA A 49 16.30 -27.67 -22.88
C ALA A 49 17.77 -27.92 -23.29
N ALA A 50 18.49 -28.77 -22.57
CA ALA A 50 19.87 -29.13 -22.91
C ALA A 50 19.94 -29.93 -24.22
N GLN A 51 19.02 -30.87 -24.43
CA GLN A 51 18.91 -31.62 -25.68
C GLN A 51 18.57 -30.70 -26.87
N ALA A 52 17.68 -29.71 -26.67
CA ALA A 52 17.39 -28.70 -27.68
C ALA A 52 18.61 -27.80 -27.99
N ALA A 53 19.48 -27.57 -27.00
CA ALA A 53 20.75 -26.87 -27.15
C ALA A 53 21.88 -27.76 -27.73
N GLY A 54 21.60 -29.03 -28.03
CA GLY A 54 22.54 -29.95 -28.69
C GLY A 54 23.20 -31.00 -27.79
N LEU A 55 22.93 -31.01 -26.48
CA LEU A 55 23.49 -32.01 -25.56
C LEU A 55 22.94 -33.41 -25.86
N GLN A 56 23.83 -34.34 -26.16
CA GLN A 56 23.51 -35.74 -26.36
C GLN A 56 23.86 -36.58 -25.13
N ARG A 57 23.21 -37.73 -24.99
CA ARG A 57 23.43 -38.62 -23.84
C ARG A 57 24.82 -39.28 -23.87
N SER A 58 25.44 -39.36 -25.04
CA SER A 58 26.79 -39.89 -25.25
C SER A 58 27.90 -38.88 -24.93
N ASP A 59 27.56 -37.61 -24.68
CA ASP A 59 28.55 -36.59 -24.44
C ASP A 59 29.21 -36.75 -23.08
N GLY A 60 30.44 -36.27 -22.98
CA GLY A 60 31.17 -36.16 -21.73
C GLY A 60 30.77 -34.91 -20.94
N VAL A 61 31.27 -34.82 -19.70
CA VAL A 61 31.03 -33.66 -18.83
C VAL A 61 31.62 -32.37 -19.42
N GLU A 62 32.57 -32.49 -20.33
CA GLU A 62 33.19 -31.39 -21.06
C GLU A 62 32.20 -30.62 -21.94
N ALA A 63 31.11 -31.27 -22.39
CA ALA A 63 30.04 -30.62 -23.15
C ALA A 63 29.16 -29.69 -22.30
N LEU A 64 29.30 -29.74 -20.96
CA LEU A 64 28.62 -28.82 -20.03
C LEU A 64 29.43 -27.52 -19.85
N ASP A 65 29.79 -26.90 -20.98
CA ASP A 65 30.47 -25.61 -21.01
C ASP A 65 29.53 -24.45 -20.65
N ASP A 66 30.10 -23.26 -20.44
CA ASP A 66 29.33 -22.09 -20.03
C ASP A 66 28.34 -21.64 -21.12
N GLY A 67 28.62 -21.93 -22.39
CA GLY A 67 27.74 -21.60 -23.52
C GLY A 67 26.46 -22.44 -23.50
N LEU A 68 26.60 -23.77 -23.36
CA LEU A 68 25.48 -24.69 -23.25
C LEU A 68 24.67 -24.43 -21.98
N ILE A 69 25.34 -24.26 -20.83
CA ILE A 69 24.67 -23.96 -19.57
C ILE A 69 23.91 -22.63 -19.65
N GLY A 70 24.50 -21.60 -20.27
CA GLY A 70 23.83 -20.33 -20.54
C GLY A 70 22.56 -20.48 -21.38
N ALA A 71 22.63 -21.24 -22.48
CA ALA A 71 21.48 -21.50 -23.34
C ALA A 71 20.35 -22.24 -22.62
N VAL A 72 20.69 -23.23 -21.79
CA VAL A 72 19.71 -23.96 -20.97
C VAL A 72 19.07 -23.03 -19.95
N ILE A 73 19.86 -22.20 -19.26
CA ILE A 73 19.34 -21.24 -18.28
C ILE A 73 18.37 -20.28 -18.94
N GLU A 74 18.71 -19.67 -20.07
CA GLU A 74 17.80 -18.77 -20.79
C GLU A 74 16.49 -19.46 -21.18
N ALA A 75 16.56 -20.71 -21.64
CA ALA A 75 15.37 -21.47 -22.02
C ALA A 75 14.46 -21.84 -20.83
N VAL A 76 15.04 -22.05 -19.64
CA VAL A 76 14.29 -22.57 -18.47
C VAL A 76 14.05 -21.51 -17.39
N ARG A 77 14.67 -20.33 -17.50
CA ARG A 77 14.43 -19.20 -16.61
C ARG A 77 12.92 -18.91 -16.59
N PRO A 78 12.29 -18.74 -15.41
CA PRO A 78 10.91 -18.27 -15.36
C PRO A 78 10.81 -16.98 -16.17
N ALA A 79 9.80 -16.86 -17.04
CA ALA A 79 9.64 -15.78 -18.02
C ALA A 79 9.40 -14.36 -17.43
N ARG A 80 9.97 -14.05 -16.26
CA ARG A 80 9.82 -12.76 -15.56
C ARG A 80 11.13 -12.37 -14.86
N PRO A 81 12.10 -11.81 -15.60
CA PRO A 81 13.36 -11.32 -15.01
C PRO A 81 13.16 -10.25 -13.93
N SER A 82 12.06 -9.48 -14.01
CA SER A 82 11.68 -8.42 -13.07
C SER A 82 10.65 -8.85 -12.01
N GLY A 83 10.20 -10.12 -12.01
CA GLY A 83 9.12 -10.58 -11.13
C GLY A 83 7.70 -10.09 -11.49
N HIS A 84 7.57 -9.18 -12.45
CA HIS A 84 6.28 -8.67 -12.93
C HIS A 84 5.87 -9.26 -14.28
N GLY A 85 4.59 -9.13 -14.65
CA GLY A 85 4.06 -9.64 -15.93
C GLY A 85 3.77 -8.52 -16.93
N SER A 86 3.38 -8.87 -18.15
CA SER A 86 3.15 -7.92 -19.25
C SER A 86 2.18 -6.77 -18.96
N ALA A 87 1.24 -6.94 -18.02
CA ALA A 87 0.39 -5.85 -17.55
C ALA A 87 1.17 -4.75 -16.81
N TRP A 88 2.21 -5.13 -16.05
CA TRP A 88 3.10 -4.19 -15.39
C TRP A 88 4.01 -3.49 -16.38
N ASP A 89 4.54 -4.22 -17.37
CA ASP A 89 5.42 -3.63 -18.38
C ASP A 89 4.70 -2.56 -19.20
N ARG A 90 3.40 -2.76 -19.49
CA ARG A 90 2.56 -1.73 -20.11
C ARG A 90 2.41 -0.47 -19.26
N LEU A 91 2.45 -0.57 -17.93
CA LEU A 91 2.34 0.58 -17.03
C LEU A 91 3.63 1.40 -16.93
N LEU A 92 4.79 0.80 -17.19
CA LEU A 92 6.07 1.52 -17.18
C LEU A 92 6.07 2.70 -18.16
N GLY A 93 5.41 2.56 -19.33
CA GLY A 93 5.26 3.63 -20.30
C GLY A 93 4.37 4.80 -19.85
N PHE A 94 3.64 4.64 -18.74
CA PHE A 94 2.74 5.65 -18.18
C PHE A 94 3.18 6.11 -16.77
N GLU A 95 4.38 5.74 -16.31
CA GLU A 95 4.80 5.97 -14.93
C GLU A 95 4.74 7.46 -14.52
N ASP A 96 5.27 8.35 -15.35
CA ASP A 96 5.26 9.79 -15.08
C ASP A 96 3.83 10.34 -15.03
N GLN A 97 2.98 9.94 -15.98
CA GLN A 97 1.58 10.37 -16.06
C GLN A 97 0.76 9.87 -14.85
N ILE A 98 0.95 8.62 -14.44
CA ILE A 98 0.30 8.05 -13.27
C ILE A 98 0.79 8.79 -12.01
N THR A 99 2.08 9.11 -11.92
CA THR A 99 2.66 9.85 -10.80
C THR A 99 2.07 11.25 -10.68
N ALA A 100 1.95 11.99 -11.79
CA ALA A 100 1.30 13.30 -11.82
C ALA A 100 -0.17 13.23 -11.38
N TRP A 101 -0.93 12.25 -11.87
CA TRP A 101 -2.32 12.04 -11.46
C TRP A 101 -2.48 11.64 -9.99
N VAL A 102 -1.54 10.86 -9.45
CA VAL A 102 -1.52 10.47 -8.03
C VAL A 102 -1.19 11.66 -7.14
N ALA A 103 -0.26 12.53 -7.54
CA ALA A 103 0.10 13.71 -6.78
C ALA A 103 -0.97 14.82 -6.84
N GLY A 104 -1.71 14.90 -7.94
CA GLY A 104 -2.50 16.07 -8.29
C GLY A 104 -1.59 17.15 -8.88
N GLU A 105 -2.07 17.87 -9.90
CA GLU A 105 -1.26 18.83 -10.65
C GLU A 105 -2.02 20.16 -10.80
N GLY A 106 -1.38 21.26 -10.38
CA GLY A 106 -1.98 22.60 -10.39
C GLY A 106 -3.27 22.68 -9.56
N ASN A 107 -4.37 23.06 -10.21
CA ASN A 107 -5.70 23.16 -9.58
C ASN A 107 -6.48 21.83 -9.57
N HIS A 108 -5.88 20.72 -10.01
CA HIS A 108 -6.56 19.43 -10.04
C HIS A 108 -6.20 18.57 -8.83
N PRO A 109 -7.19 18.11 -8.06
CA PRO A 109 -6.94 17.22 -6.93
C PRO A 109 -6.38 15.87 -7.39
N PRO A 110 -5.68 15.14 -6.51
CA PRO A 110 -5.26 13.76 -6.72
C PRO A 110 -6.39 12.88 -7.25
N LEU A 111 -6.09 12.03 -8.24
CA LEU A 111 -7.05 11.10 -8.81
C LEU A 111 -7.10 9.78 -8.04
N THR A 112 -8.29 9.18 -8.01
CA THR A 112 -8.47 7.81 -7.50
C THR A 112 -7.93 6.79 -8.50
N ILE A 113 -7.51 5.61 -8.02
CA ILE A 113 -7.02 4.52 -8.90
C ILE A 113 -8.07 4.12 -9.94
N THR A 114 -9.35 4.08 -9.58
CA THR A 114 -10.45 3.79 -10.53
C THR A 114 -10.52 4.83 -11.65
N LYS A 115 -10.26 6.10 -11.34
CA LYS A 115 -10.24 7.16 -12.35
C LYS A 115 -9.02 7.01 -13.25
N ILE A 116 -7.85 6.73 -12.69
CA ILE A 116 -6.61 6.47 -13.44
C ILE A 116 -6.80 5.26 -14.37
N GLU A 117 -7.38 4.17 -13.89
CA GLU A 117 -7.72 2.98 -14.71
C GLU A 117 -8.58 3.35 -15.91
N THR A 118 -9.62 4.18 -15.70
CA THR A 118 -10.50 4.66 -16.77
C THR A 118 -9.74 5.51 -17.80
N LEU A 119 -8.83 6.38 -17.35
CA LEU A 119 -8.04 7.25 -18.23
C LEU A 119 -7.00 6.45 -19.03
N LEU A 120 -6.34 5.49 -18.40
CA LEU A 120 -5.42 4.56 -19.07
C LEU A 120 -6.14 3.71 -20.11
N ALA A 121 -7.34 3.20 -19.81
CA ALA A 121 -8.14 2.44 -20.75
C ALA A 121 -8.49 3.25 -22.01
N ARG A 122 -8.76 4.56 -21.88
CA ARG A 122 -8.99 5.47 -23.02
C ARG A 122 -7.74 5.67 -23.88
N GLN A 123 -6.56 5.47 -23.31
CA GLN A 123 -5.26 5.52 -23.99
C GLN A 123 -4.81 4.13 -24.47
N GLY A 124 -5.67 3.12 -24.40
CA GLY A 124 -5.38 1.74 -24.83
C GLY A 124 -4.63 0.89 -23.80
N CYS A 125 -4.33 1.42 -22.61
CA CYS A 125 -3.68 0.67 -21.54
C CYS A 125 -4.71 0.01 -20.61
N VAL A 126 -5.14 -1.21 -20.98
CA VAL A 126 -6.08 -2.01 -20.16
C VAL A 126 -5.33 -3.04 -19.33
N VAL A 127 -5.22 -2.81 -18.03
CA VAL A 127 -4.54 -3.69 -17.06
C VAL A 127 -5.48 -4.06 -15.92
N PRO A 128 -5.28 -5.19 -15.21
CA PRO A 128 -6.08 -5.51 -14.05
C PRO A 128 -5.90 -4.46 -12.94
N TYR A 129 -6.99 -3.98 -12.35
CA TYR A 129 -7.00 -3.03 -11.22
C TYR A 129 -5.94 -3.29 -10.16
N ARG A 130 -5.80 -4.55 -9.69
CA ARG A 130 -4.81 -4.92 -8.66
C ARG A 130 -3.36 -4.67 -9.09
N THR A 131 -3.06 -4.79 -10.39
CA THR A 131 -1.73 -4.53 -10.94
C THR A 131 -1.46 -3.03 -10.97
N LEU A 132 -2.43 -2.24 -11.44
CA LEU A 132 -2.36 -0.78 -11.43
C LEU A 132 -2.22 -0.23 -10.01
N HIS A 133 -3.04 -0.70 -9.08
CA HIS A 133 -2.96 -0.28 -7.68
C HIS A 133 -1.57 -0.56 -7.11
N ARG A 134 -1.04 -1.77 -7.30
CA ARG A 134 0.29 -2.14 -6.82
C ARG A 134 1.37 -1.25 -7.45
N PHE A 135 1.30 -1.03 -8.77
CA PHE A 135 2.21 -0.15 -9.50
C PHE A 135 2.18 1.27 -8.95
N ALA A 136 0.98 1.85 -8.80
CA ALA A 136 0.81 3.20 -8.31
C ALA A 136 1.34 3.36 -6.87
N THR A 137 1.16 2.36 -6.01
CA THR A 137 1.70 2.37 -4.64
C THR A 137 3.22 2.24 -4.62
N GLU A 138 3.79 1.30 -5.38
CA GLU A 138 5.22 0.99 -5.34
C GLU A 138 6.09 1.99 -6.10
N ARG A 139 5.57 2.58 -7.18
CA ARG A 139 6.33 3.44 -8.12
C ARG A 139 5.89 4.89 -8.10
N CYS A 140 4.58 5.14 -7.97
CA CYS A 140 4.00 6.47 -8.18
C CYS A 140 3.60 7.19 -6.87
N GLY A 141 3.92 6.61 -5.70
CA GLY A 141 3.66 7.24 -4.40
C GLY A 141 2.21 7.20 -3.91
N PHE A 142 1.34 6.39 -4.54
CA PHE A 142 -0.07 6.32 -4.14
C PHE A 142 -0.25 5.77 -2.72
N GLY A 143 -0.97 6.51 -1.88
CA GLY A 143 -1.24 6.14 -0.49
C GLY A 143 -0.07 6.41 0.47
N ARG A 144 1.01 7.04 0.00
CA ARG A 144 2.08 7.52 0.88
C ARG A 144 1.53 8.65 1.74
N LYS A 145 1.42 8.40 3.04
CA LYS A 145 1.05 9.46 4.00
C LYS A 145 2.28 10.32 4.26
N ASP A 146 2.08 11.62 4.38
CA ASP A 146 3.11 12.51 4.91
C ASP A 146 3.55 12.00 6.29
N THR A 147 4.85 12.08 6.53
CA THR A 147 5.41 11.63 7.80
C THR A 147 4.91 12.55 8.89
N THR A 148 4.13 12.03 9.83
CA THR A 148 3.68 12.81 10.98
C THR A 148 4.84 12.97 11.96
N VAL A 149 5.12 14.22 12.35
CA VAL A 149 6.06 14.51 13.43
C VAL A 149 5.29 14.49 14.75
N ARG A 150 5.85 13.86 15.79
CA ARG A 150 5.24 13.93 17.12
C ARG A 150 5.37 15.36 17.63
N ILE A 151 4.24 16.00 17.87
CA ILE A 151 4.18 17.27 18.60
C ILE A 151 4.29 16.93 20.09
N VAL A 152 5.17 17.64 20.79
CA VAL A 152 5.27 17.53 22.25
C VAL A 152 4.06 18.21 22.87
N ASP A 153 3.34 17.52 23.75
CA ASP A 153 2.20 18.10 24.47
C ASP A 153 2.68 19.28 25.33
N GLY A 154 1.90 20.37 25.38
CA GLY A 154 2.18 21.52 26.23
C GLY A 154 1.94 21.27 27.73
N ASP A 155 2.26 22.25 28.58
CA ASP A 155 2.06 22.13 30.04
C ASP A 155 0.58 21.94 30.44
N PRO A 156 0.27 21.33 31.59
CA PRO A 156 -1.09 21.23 32.11
C PRO A 156 -1.84 22.58 32.10
N GLY A 157 -3.09 22.58 31.61
CA GLY A 157 -3.92 23.79 31.52
C GLY A 157 -3.54 24.74 30.37
N SER A 158 -2.52 24.44 29.57
CA SER A 158 -2.14 25.30 28.45
C SER A 158 -3.12 25.19 27.29
N GLU A 159 -3.43 23.98 26.85
CA GLU A 159 -4.20 23.75 25.62
C GLU A 159 -5.40 22.85 25.85
N CYS A 160 -6.52 23.22 25.26
CA CYS A 160 -7.73 22.43 25.17
C CYS A 160 -8.20 22.34 23.72
N GLN A 161 -8.47 21.14 23.24
CA GLN A 161 -9.07 20.91 21.94
C GLN A 161 -10.58 20.87 22.07
N ILE A 162 -11.28 21.49 21.12
CA ILE A 162 -12.74 21.50 21.04
C ILE A 162 -13.21 20.99 19.69
N ASP A 163 -14.16 20.05 19.71
CA ASP A 163 -14.74 19.45 18.51
C ASP A 163 -16.22 19.08 18.71
N PHE A 164 -16.97 18.99 17.61
CA PHE A 164 -18.35 18.51 17.59
C PHE A 164 -18.45 17.06 17.11
N GLY A 165 -18.87 16.17 18.01
CA GLY A 165 -19.32 14.82 17.66
C GLY A 165 -20.82 14.77 17.30
N TYR A 166 -21.20 14.04 16.26
CA TYR A 166 -22.61 13.72 15.99
C TYR A 166 -23.04 12.47 16.78
N LEU A 167 -24.04 12.61 17.65
CA LEU A 167 -24.53 11.53 18.52
C LEU A 167 -25.81 10.83 18.00
N GLY A 168 -26.32 11.24 16.84
CA GLY A 168 -27.55 10.69 16.29
C GLY A 168 -28.77 11.55 16.59
N TYR A 169 -29.90 10.90 16.86
CA TYR A 169 -31.18 11.57 17.12
C TYR A 169 -31.72 11.18 18.49
N LEU A 170 -32.08 12.18 19.30
CA LEU A 170 -32.86 11.99 20.51
C LEU A 170 -34.26 12.60 20.33
N THR A 171 -35.24 12.00 20.99
CA THR A 171 -36.57 12.60 21.09
C THR A 171 -36.50 13.70 22.14
N ASP A 172 -36.81 14.92 21.70
CA ASP A 172 -36.92 16.08 22.57
C ASP A 172 -38.16 15.90 23.47
N PRO A 173 -38.01 15.84 24.80
CA PRO A 173 -39.12 15.62 25.71
C PRO A 173 -40.12 16.80 25.75
N GLU A 174 -39.68 18.01 25.40
CA GLU A 174 -40.55 19.20 25.41
C GLU A 174 -41.39 19.29 24.14
N THR A 175 -40.81 18.93 22.98
CA THR A 175 -41.48 19.08 21.68
C THR A 175 -42.00 17.76 21.10
N GLY A 176 -41.62 16.61 21.66
CA GLY A 176 -41.93 15.28 21.15
C GLY A 176 -41.26 14.94 19.82
N ARG A 177 -40.42 15.83 19.28
CA ARG A 177 -39.81 15.66 17.95
C ARG A 177 -38.45 14.99 18.05
N ARG A 178 -38.10 14.19 17.05
CA ARG A 178 -36.74 13.66 16.89
C ARG A 178 -35.81 14.77 16.39
N ARG A 179 -34.81 15.13 17.19
CA ARG A 179 -33.82 16.16 16.87
C ARG A 179 -32.43 15.58 16.79
N LYS A 180 -31.62 16.11 15.88
CA LYS A 180 -30.19 15.77 15.79
C LYS A 180 -29.49 16.28 17.06
N VAL A 181 -28.66 15.44 17.65
CA VAL A 181 -27.89 15.75 18.84
C VAL A 181 -26.42 15.75 18.50
N HIS A 182 -25.75 16.78 18.97
CA HIS A 182 -24.32 16.95 18.87
C HIS A 182 -23.72 17.00 20.28
N ALA A 183 -22.51 16.48 20.41
CA ALA A 183 -21.67 16.62 21.58
C ALA A 183 -20.58 17.64 21.26
N LEU A 184 -20.53 18.73 22.00
CA LEU A 184 -19.36 19.60 22.03
C LEU A 184 -18.38 19.02 23.05
N ILE A 185 -17.26 18.50 22.56
CA ILE A 185 -16.28 17.74 23.33
C ILE A 185 -15.08 18.65 23.56
N PHE A 186 -14.72 18.82 24.83
CA PHE A 186 -13.53 19.51 25.28
C PHE A 186 -12.52 18.47 25.75
N THR A 187 -11.30 18.52 25.22
CA THR A 187 -10.23 17.59 25.60
C THR A 187 -9.00 18.37 26.04
N ALA A 188 -8.61 18.24 27.31
CA ALA A 188 -7.35 18.78 27.79
C ALA A 188 -6.18 18.07 27.10
N VAL A 189 -5.30 18.80 26.43
CA VAL A 189 -4.23 18.19 25.60
C VAL A 189 -3.27 17.35 26.45
N TYR A 190 -2.83 17.89 27.60
CA TYR A 190 -1.87 17.20 28.47
C TYR A 190 -2.45 15.92 29.11
N SER A 191 -3.62 16.02 29.77
CA SER A 191 -4.17 14.92 30.59
C SER A 191 -5.18 14.04 29.87
N ARG A 192 -5.65 14.47 28.69
CA ARG A 192 -6.80 13.88 27.97
C ARG A 192 -8.08 13.85 28.80
N HIS A 193 -8.17 14.66 29.86
CA HIS A 193 -9.39 14.79 30.65
C HIS A 193 -10.45 15.50 29.80
N MET A 194 -11.62 14.88 29.69
CA MET A 194 -12.67 15.30 28.76
C MET A 194 -13.89 15.83 29.50
N PHE A 195 -14.50 16.84 28.90
CA PHE A 195 -15.83 17.33 29.23
C PHE A 195 -16.70 17.29 27.98
N VAL A 196 -17.96 16.87 28.12
CA VAL A 196 -18.89 16.70 27.00
C VAL A 196 -20.17 17.48 27.28
N TRP A 197 -20.50 18.40 26.37
CA TRP A 197 -21.72 19.20 26.42
C TRP A 197 -22.67 18.82 25.29
N LEU A 198 -23.88 18.40 25.63
CA LEU A 198 -24.89 18.03 24.64
C LEU A 198 -25.66 19.25 24.15
N THR A 199 -25.82 19.35 22.83
CA THR A 199 -26.57 20.44 22.20
C THR A 199 -27.29 19.98 20.95
N TYR A 200 -28.42 20.62 20.66
CA TYR A 200 -29.17 20.43 19.41
C TYR A 200 -28.75 21.39 18.29
N SER A 201 -27.79 22.28 18.55
CA SER A 201 -27.30 23.25 17.57
C SER A 201 -25.78 23.42 17.65
N GLN A 202 -25.16 23.69 16.52
CA GLN A 202 -23.73 24.00 16.41
C GLN A 202 -23.53 25.50 16.17
N THR A 203 -24.29 26.36 16.84
CA THR A 203 -24.14 27.82 16.68
C THR A 203 -23.06 28.36 17.62
N LEU A 204 -22.55 29.56 17.36
CA LEU A 204 -21.62 30.23 18.27
C LEU A 204 -22.19 30.34 19.69
N ALA A 205 -23.48 30.65 19.83
CA ALA A 205 -24.15 30.70 21.13
C ALA A 205 -24.10 29.34 21.87
N ALA A 206 -24.28 28.22 21.16
CA ALA A 206 -24.15 26.89 21.76
C ALA A 206 -22.70 26.56 22.14
N VAL A 207 -21.73 27.04 21.36
CA VAL A 207 -20.30 26.90 21.69
C VAL A 207 -19.96 27.68 22.97
N ILE A 208 -20.41 28.93 23.08
CA ILE A 208 -20.20 29.76 24.27
C ILE A 208 -20.83 29.09 25.50
N ALA A 209 -22.09 28.65 25.41
CA ALA A 209 -22.77 27.96 26.51
C ALA A 209 -22.01 26.69 26.95
N GLY A 210 -21.50 25.92 25.99
CA GLY A 210 -20.67 24.75 26.30
C GLY A 210 -19.33 25.12 26.94
N CYS A 211 -18.70 26.23 26.54
CA CYS A 211 -17.48 26.74 27.16
C CYS A 211 -17.72 27.14 28.62
N GLU A 212 -18.79 27.89 28.91
CA GLU A 212 -19.15 28.29 30.28
C GLU A 212 -19.35 27.08 31.20
N ALA A 213 -20.06 26.06 30.70
CA ALA A 213 -20.24 24.80 31.41
C ALA A 213 -18.91 24.06 31.62
N ALA A 214 -18.04 24.04 30.61
CA ALA A 214 -16.72 23.42 30.68
C ALA A 214 -15.83 24.10 31.73
N TRP A 215 -15.77 25.43 31.76
CA TRP A 215 -14.95 26.17 32.74
C TRP A 215 -15.39 25.91 34.17
N THR A 216 -16.70 25.80 34.38
CA THR A 216 -17.26 25.41 35.67
C THR A 216 -16.83 23.98 36.05
N PHE A 217 -16.88 23.04 35.10
CA PHE A 217 -16.46 21.66 35.32
C PHE A 217 -14.96 21.52 35.62
N PHE A 218 -14.10 22.18 34.85
CA PHE A 218 -12.65 22.13 35.05
C PHE A 218 -12.17 22.97 36.24
N GLY A 219 -13.02 23.84 36.80
CA GLY A 219 -12.66 24.77 37.88
C GLY A 219 -11.69 25.88 37.42
N GLY A 220 -11.65 26.18 36.13
CA GLY A 220 -10.73 27.13 35.52
C GLY A 220 -10.81 27.14 33.99
N VAL A 221 -9.98 27.99 33.37
CA VAL A 221 -9.88 28.13 31.90
C VAL A 221 -8.51 27.67 31.40
N PHE A 222 -8.47 27.22 30.14
CA PHE A 222 -7.21 26.92 29.45
C PHE A 222 -6.65 28.18 28.78
N LYS A 223 -5.32 28.26 28.61
CA LYS A 223 -4.69 29.41 27.95
C LYS A 223 -5.07 29.52 26.48
N VAL A 224 -5.17 28.38 25.79
CA VAL A 224 -5.47 28.28 24.37
C VAL A 224 -6.58 27.26 24.16
N LEU A 225 -7.61 27.67 23.42
CA LEU A 225 -8.65 26.79 22.92
C LEU A 225 -8.41 26.55 21.42
N ILE A 226 -8.30 25.29 21.02
CA ILE A 226 -7.97 24.86 19.66
C ILE A 226 -9.21 24.24 19.03
N PRO A 227 -9.99 25.01 18.24
CA PRO A 227 -11.12 24.47 17.49
C PRO A 227 -10.64 23.74 16.23
N ASP A 228 -11.09 22.50 16.02
CA ASP A 228 -10.80 21.79 14.77
C ASP A 228 -11.81 22.18 13.66
N ASN A 229 -11.51 23.25 12.94
CA ASN A 229 -12.19 23.71 11.71
C ASN A 229 -13.73 23.71 11.75
N MET A 230 -14.33 23.86 12.93
CA MET A 230 -15.78 23.91 13.04
C MET A 230 -16.30 25.20 12.40
N LYS A 231 -17.20 25.09 11.42
CA LYS A 231 -17.74 26.25 10.66
C LYS A 231 -18.37 27.35 11.52
N ALA A 232 -18.73 27.01 12.77
CA ALA A 232 -19.30 27.94 13.73
C ALA A 232 -18.26 28.79 14.48
N VAL A 233 -16.97 28.49 14.30
CA VAL A 233 -15.84 29.23 14.88
C VAL A 233 -14.84 29.63 13.79
N VAL A 234 -14.68 28.82 12.75
CA VAL A 234 -13.78 29.07 11.61
C VAL A 234 -14.61 29.37 10.37
N ALA A 235 -14.58 30.64 9.93
CA ALA A 235 -15.25 31.10 8.72
C ALA A 235 -14.49 30.67 7.44
N GLU A 236 -13.16 30.75 7.47
CA GLU A 236 -12.28 30.28 6.39
C GLU A 236 -11.10 29.51 7.00
N ALA A 237 -10.93 28.25 6.60
CA ALA A 237 -9.85 27.40 7.08
C ALA A 237 -8.56 27.69 6.32
N ASP A 238 -7.47 27.92 7.05
CA ASP A 238 -6.12 28.08 6.51
C ASP A 238 -5.13 27.40 7.47
N ALA A 239 -4.05 26.84 6.93
CA ALA A 239 -3.08 26.07 7.71
C ALA A 239 -2.26 26.94 8.69
N VAL A 240 -2.18 28.25 8.45
CA VAL A 240 -1.37 29.20 9.22
C VAL A 240 -2.19 30.37 9.76
N ASN A 241 -3.16 30.87 8.99
CA ASN A 241 -3.94 32.08 9.30
C ASN A 241 -5.46 31.85 9.09
N PRO A 242 -6.10 30.98 9.89
CA PRO A 242 -7.54 30.76 9.77
C PRO A 242 -8.32 32.03 10.10
N ARG A 243 -9.41 32.28 9.38
CA ARG A 243 -10.33 33.38 9.68
C ARG A 243 -11.38 32.91 10.67
N LEU A 244 -11.35 33.45 11.88
CA LEU A 244 -12.35 33.16 12.91
C LEU A 244 -13.60 34.03 12.69
N SER A 245 -14.78 33.48 13.03
CA SER A 245 -16.09 34.13 12.86
C SER A 245 -16.49 35.03 14.02
#